data_AF-A0A8B3S4P3-F1
#
_entry.id   AF-A0A8B3S4P3-F1
#
_cell.length_a   1.000
_cell.length_b   1.000
_cell.length_c   1.000
_cell.angle_alpha   90.00
_cell.angle_beta   90.00
_cell.angle_gamma   90.00
#
_symmetry.space_group_name_H-M   'P 1'
#
loop_
_entity.id
_entity.type
_entity.pdbx_description
1 polymer ?
#
loop_
_entity_poly.entity_id
_entity_poly.type
_entity_poly.pdbx_seq_one_letter_code
_entity_poly.pdbx_strand_id
1 'polypeptide(L)'
;MNIETFIVQLNGPLTTNKIEAFKKAVTERGGTIEIVANKGAFVISIDHIFSDELGAMPIVKLIGGVGIRKRSVSHIKKRTEA
;
A
#
# COMPACT_ATOMS: atom_id res chain seq x y z
N MET A 1 9.28 -1.79 14.49
CA MET A 1 8.81 -2.35 13.20
C MET A 1 9.09 -1.32 12.13
N ASN A 2 9.98 -1.60 11.17
CA ASN A 2 10.32 -0.63 10.12
C ASN A 2 9.26 -0.75 9.02
N ILE A 3 8.58 0.36 8.72
CA ILE A 3 7.56 0.43 7.68
C ILE A 3 8.20 1.04 6.44
N GLU A 4 8.09 0.35 5.32
CA GLU A 4 8.64 0.75 4.04
C GLU A 4 7.52 0.91 3.00
N THR A 5 7.76 1.76 2.02
CA THR A 5 6.79 2.06 0.97
C THR A 5 7.15 1.32 -0.31
N PHE A 6 6.19 0.54 -0.83
CA PHE A 6 6.34 -0.29 -2.00
C PHE A 6 5.35 0.12 -3.09
N ILE A 7 5.76 -0.04 -4.34
CA ILE A 7 4.86 -0.01 -5.49
C ILE A 7 4.51 -1.46 -5.83
N VAL A 8 3.22 -1.78 -5.74
CA VAL A 8 2.66 -3.08 -6.11
C VAL A 8 1.72 -2.91 -7.29
N GLN A 9 1.74 -3.87 -8.20
CA GLN A 9 0.78 -3.96 -9.28
C GLN A 9 0.05 -5.30 -9.20
N LEU A 10 -1.27 -5.27 -9.25
CA LEU A 10 -2.07 -6.49 -9.30
C LEU A 10 -2.17 -6.99 -10.74
N ASN A 11 -1.86 -8.26 -10.97
CA ASN A 11 -1.95 -8.93 -12.26
C ASN A 11 -3.37 -9.50 -12.49
N GLY A 12 -3.87 -9.40 -13.73
CA GLY A 12 -5.13 -9.98 -14.16
C GLY A 12 -6.31 -9.00 -14.23
N PRO A 13 -7.54 -9.48 -14.49
CA PRO A 13 -8.71 -8.62 -14.53
C PRO A 13 -9.02 -8.08 -13.13
N LEU A 14 -8.88 -6.76 -13.00
CA LEU A 14 -9.12 -6.02 -11.78
C LEU A 14 -10.59 -5.66 -11.70
N THR A 15 -11.31 -6.35 -10.84
CA THR A 15 -12.67 -5.96 -10.46
C THR A 15 -12.61 -5.07 -9.22
N THR A 16 -13.59 -4.19 -9.06
CA THR A 16 -13.71 -3.32 -7.88
C THR A 16 -13.63 -4.11 -6.57
N ASN A 17 -14.28 -5.27 -6.51
CA ASN A 17 -14.26 -6.17 -5.35
C ASN A 17 -12.84 -6.67 -5.00
N LYS A 18 -12.01 -6.99 -6.00
CA LYS A 18 -10.63 -7.44 -5.75
C LYS A 18 -9.77 -6.30 -5.22
N ILE A 19 -9.95 -5.09 -5.76
CA ILE A 19 -9.24 -3.90 -5.29
C ILE A 19 -9.63 -3.59 -3.83
N GLU A 20 -10.92 -3.67 -3.52
CA GLU A 20 -11.42 -3.42 -2.18
C GLU A 20 -10.97 -4.48 -1.17
N ALA A 21 -10.98 -5.76 -1.55
CA ALA A 21 -10.44 -6.85 -0.74
C ALA A 21 -8.94 -6.67 -0.47
N PHE A 22 -8.18 -6.28 -1.49
CA PHE A 22 -6.74 -6.00 -1.34
C PHE A 22 -6.49 -4.81 -0.40
N LYS A 23 -7.23 -3.71 -0.57
CA LYS A 23 -7.15 -2.57 0.35
C LYS A 23 -7.43 -2.98 1.78
N LYS A 24 -8.50 -3.75 2.00
CA LYS A 24 -8.90 -4.22 3.33
C LYS A 24 -7.78 -5.03 3.98
N ALA A 25 -7.20 -5.99 3.25
CA ALA A 25 -6.09 -6.81 3.74
C ALA A 25 -4.86 -5.97 4.13
N VAL A 26 -4.54 -4.92 3.37
CA VAL A 26 -3.43 -4.01 3.71
C VAL A 26 -3.75 -3.20 4.97
N THR A 27 -4.97 -2.66 5.09
CA THR A 27 -5.37 -1.86 6.26
C THR A 27 -5.53 -2.69 7.54
N GLU A 28 -6.02 -3.93 7.46
CA GLU A 28 -6.18 -4.82 8.62
C GLU A 28 -4.85 -5.18 9.27
N ARG A 29 -3.78 -5.20 8.49
CA ARG A 29 -2.40 -5.42 8.97
C ARG A 29 -1.71 -4.12 9.40
N GLY A 30 -2.42 -3.00 9.48
CA GLY A 30 -1.89 -1.71 9.91
C GLY A 30 -1.09 -0.97 8.83
N GLY A 31 -1.13 -1.42 7.58
CA GLY A 31 -0.51 -0.75 6.45
C GLY A 31 -1.36 0.39 5.88
N THR A 32 -0.74 1.23 5.06
CA THR A 32 -1.45 2.26 4.27
C THR A 32 -1.45 1.89 2.79
N ILE A 33 -2.49 2.30 2.06
CA ILE A 33 -2.61 2.06 0.62
C ILE A 33 -3.17 3.29 -0.09
N GLU A 34 -2.48 3.73 -1.13
CA GLU A 34 -2.88 4.79 -2.05
C GLU A 34 -3.08 4.18 -3.45
N ILE A 35 -4.23 4.45 -4.07
CA ILE A 35 -4.46 4.05 -5.46
C ILE A 35 -3.68 5.00 -6.37
N VAL A 36 -2.84 4.44 -7.24
CA VAL A 36 -2.29 5.20 -8.37
C VAL A 36 -3.27 5.06 -9.53
N ALA A 37 -3.58 6.15 -10.22
CA ALA A 37 -4.61 6.23 -11.27
C ALA A 37 -4.40 5.30 -12.48
N ASN A 38 -3.38 4.45 -12.49
CA ASN A 38 -2.99 3.64 -13.64
C ASN A 38 -3.08 2.13 -13.30
N LYS A 39 -4.00 1.43 -13.99
CA LYS A 39 -3.97 -0.04 -14.25
C LYS A 39 -3.62 -0.94 -13.06
N GLY A 40 -4.24 -0.73 -11.90
CA GLY A 40 -4.06 -1.59 -10.72
C GLY A 40 -2.69 -1.52 -10.07
N ALA A 41 -1.99 -0.40 -10.23
CA ALA A 41 -0.83 -0.07 -9.42
C ALA A 41 -1.29 0.63 -8.13
N PHE A 42 -0.67 0.26 -7.01
CA PHE A 42 -0.90 0.83 -5.70
C PHE A 42 0.44 1.17 -5.06
N VAL A 43 0.45 2.26 -4.30
CA VAL A 43 1.52 2.58 -3.37
C VAL A 43 1.07 2.11 -2.01
N ILE A 44 1.79 1.16 -1.42
CA ILE A 44 1.48 0.62 -0.09
C ILE A 44 2.61 0.93 0.87
N SER A 45 2.31 1.23 2.12
CA SER A 45 3.33 1.27 3.18
C SER A 45 3.05 0.15 4.18
N ILE A 46 3.99 -0.78 4.28
CA ILE A 46 3.85 -2.04 5.02
C ILE A 46 5.18 -2.42 5.66
N ASP A 47 5.16 -3.34 6.62
CA ASP A 47 6.39 -3.91 7.16
C ASP A 47 7.01 -4.97 6.21
N HIS A 48 8.23 -5.37 6.54
CA HIS A 48 9.01 -6.34 5.77
C HIS A 48 8.37 -7.74 5.75
N ILE A 49 7.70 -8.17 6.84
CA ILE A 49 7.05 -9.49 6.92
C ILE A 49 5.93 -9.56 5.89
N PHE A 50 5.10 -8.51 5.84
CA PHE A 50 4.01 -8.45 4.89
C PHE A 50 4.49 -8.23 3.45
N SER A 51 5.64 -7.58 3.25
CA SER A 51 6.26 -7.44 1.93
C SER A 51 6.68 -8.80 1.35
N ASP A 52 7.30 -9.65 2.17
CA ASP A 52 7.68 -11.01 1.78
C ASP A 52 6.44 -11.86 1.43
N GLU A 53 5.37 -11.74 2.22
CA GLU A 53 4.10 -12.42 1.94
C GLU A 53 3.45 -11.96 0.63
N LEU A 54 3.45 -10.66 0.34
CA LEU A 54 2.93 -10.12 -0.92
C LEU A 54 3.77 -10.55 -2.12
N GLY A 55 5.09 -10.66 -1.97
CA GLY A 55 6.00 -11.17 -2.99
C GLY A 55 5.73 -12.63 -3.36
N ALA A 56 5.20 -13.43 -2.42
CA ALA A 56 4.79 -14.81 -2.65
C ALA A 56 3.43 -14.95 -3.37
N MET A 57 2.63 -13.88 -3.46
CA MET A 57 1.31 -13.95 -4.08
C MET A 57 1.38 -13.87 -5.62
N PRO A 58 0.88 -14.86 -6.37
CA PRO A 58 0.98 -14.87 -7.83
C PRO A 58 0.20 -13.74 -8.53
N ILE A 59 -0.79 -13.17 -7.84
CA ILE A 59 -1.58 -12.04 -8.33
C ILE A 59 -0.92 -10.68 -8.05
N VAL A 60 0.14 -10.61 -7.25
CA VAL A 60 0.84 -9.38 -6.89
C VAL A 60 2.19 -9.37 -7.59
N LYS A 61 2.44 -8.29 -8.33
CA LYS A 61 3.75 -7.97 -8.86
C LYS A 61 4.32 -6.81 -8.05
N LEU A 62 5.28 -7.10 -7.18
CA LEU A 62 6.06 -6.07 -6.50
C LEU A 62 6.96 -5.40 -7.55
N ILE A 63 6.67 -4.16 -7.93
CA ILE A 63 7.42 -3.43 -8.97
C ILE A 63 8.71 -2.84 -8.39
N GLY A 64 8.72 -2.55 -7.09
CA GLY A 64 9.90 -2.12 -6.38
C GLY A 64 9.57 -1.48 -5.03
N GLY A 65 10.45 -1.71 -4.05
CA GLY A 65 10.52 -0.93 -2.81
C GLY A 65 11.53 0.18 -3.03
N VAL A 66 11.06 1.39 -3.26
CA VAL A 66 11.94 2.54 -3.16
C VAL A 66 11.96 2.83 -1.66
N GLY A 67 13.14 3.05 -1.08
CA GLY A 67 13.25 3.89 0.11
C GLY A 67 12.75 5.28 -0.27
N ILE A 68 11.44 5.44 -0.52
CA ILE A 68 10.77 6.70 -0.72
C ILE A 68 10.99 7.36 0.62
N ARG A 69 11.99 8.25 0.69
CA ARG A 69 12.21 9.12 1.84
C ARG A 69 10.82 9.59 2.23
N LYS A 70 10.37 9.17 3.42
CA LYS A 70 9.05 9.47 3.98
C LYS A 70 8.66 10.84 3.47
N ARG A 71 7.67 10.94 2.57
CA ARG A 71 7.06 12.25 2.37
C ARG A 71 6.59 12.61 3.77
N SER A 72 7.13 13.69 4.31
CA SER A 72 6.61 14.29 5.52
C SER A 72 5.21 14.77 5.14
N VAL A 73 4.24 13.86 5.21
CA VAL A 73 2.84 14.24 5.13
C VAL A 73 2.61 15.03 6.39
N SER A 74 2.46 16.35 6.25
CA SER A 74 2.14 17.23 7.37
C SER A 74 0.96 16.61 8.11
N HIS A 75 1.16 16.21 9.37
CA HIS A 75 0.05 15.80 10.22
C HIS A 75 -0.92 16.98 10.22
N ILE A 76 -2.09 16.79 9.60
CA ILE A 76 -3.18 17.75 9.73
C ILE A 76 -3.58 17.70 11.21
N LYS A 77 -2.97 18.56 12.02
CA LYS A 77 -3.44 18.79 13.38
C LYS A 77 -4.84 19.36 13.24
N LYS A 78 -5.86 18.58 13.63
CA LYS A 78 -7.17 19.16 13.92
C LYS A 78 -6.93 20.33 14.84
N ARG A 79 -7.31 21.53 14.41
CA ARG A 79 -7.39 22.71 15.26
C ARG A 79 -8.44 22.37 16.31
N THR A 80 -8.03 22.09 17.53
CA THR A 80 -8.95 22.18 18.66
C THR A 80 -9.17 23.67 18.85
N GLU A 81 -10.32 24.16 18.41
CA GLU A 81 -10.79 25.50 18.76
C GLU A 81 -10.90 25.55 20.28
N ALA A 82 -10.26 26.57 20.86
CA ALA A 82 -10.29 26.88 22.28
C ALA A 82 -11.47 27.81 22.59
#